data_AF-A0A5C5ARI9-F1
#
_entry.id   AF-A0A5C5ARI9-F1
#
_cell.length_a   1.000
_cell.length_b   1.000
_cell.length_c   1.000
_cell.angle_alpha   90.00
_cell.angle_beta   90.00
_cell.angle_gamma   90.00
#
_symmetry.space_group_name_H-M   'P 1'
#
loop_
_entity.id
_entity.type
_entity.pdbx_description
1 polymer ?
#
loop_
_entity_poly.entity_id
_entity_poly.type
_entity_poly.pdbx_seq_one_letter_code
_entity_poly.pdbx_strand_id
1 'polypeptide(L)'
;MASNTITIDHVKERVKQLIQDNAYREVTPETKYKVSGIYMIYIDNFDSDKFVPIYIGQSKDIQRRYKEHLCEILSLNRISYEKYYEYFFSEFGSYYEGKFKTCKIFKYMLENNCTLQDFRMIILEEADETDLERKEQEYFQKLLPSFFGFNQLNSFLANIKFKFKRDRLTKLEISNFLDLCQKDIDNIYSYYEYGFTQFNFEHAFNRDIIPLLKRTEELDDVTLLKCKEVNSNIHQVFSRYNLENEIHAVQELDARHKDYLMVKEQYEDLLNQRPTGIIMSFLKNIGLFNQKEKKLEHIVSQKRTELMFHRKAYNTEQKILLHKRYQLIFPICEFRPFSLQDKPNTISLKIDKEDPPVNTCHLQVYFSNNGINRSKHYRKESYIIRIDYCYINPEGKKIQKDYYIKNETTEDCRRGVAYIEKFFHDSYTKRPNPFTISRLKRNKIDNSFISILSEYKHGINDYTIKDKRLYKLETVFNRLHKLTDAETKFTTYVSENDSCLNKCISNAQLDHHPFVTKLSIKKKK
;
A
#
# COMPACT_ATOMS: atom_id res chain seq x y z
N MET A 1 -26.89 -29.44 9.84
CA MET A 1 -25.70 -30.18 9.37
C MET A 1 -24.57 -29.87 10.35
N ALA A 2 -23.89 -30.88 10.89
CA ALA A 2 -22.75 -30.67 11.77
C ALA A 2 -21.55 -30.20 10.92
N SER A 3 -21.37 -28.89 10.84
CA SER A 3 -20.17 -28.28 10.28
C SER A 3 -18.99 -28.68 11.17
N ASN A 4 -17.95 -29.29 10.60
CA ASN A 4 -16.66 -29.44 11.29
C ASN A 4 -16.06 -28.04 11.45
N THR A 5 -16.52 -27.28 12.44
CA THR A 5 -16.05 -25.94 12.74
C THR A 5 -14.60 -26.04 13.19
N ILE A 6 -13.71 -25.40 12.44
CA ILE A 6 -12.29 -25.30 12.80
C ILE A 6 -12.19 -24.27 13.92
N THR A 7 -11.61 -24.65 15.06
CA THR A 7 -11.39 -23.73 16.17
C THR A 7 -10.21 -22.81 15.88
N ILE A 8 -10.25 -21.59 16.46
CA ILE A 8 -9.15 -20.64 16.29
C ILE A 8 -7.82 -21.18 16.84
N ASP A 9 -7.85 -21.90 17.97
CA ASP A 9 -6.66 -22.45 18.59
C ASP A 9 -5.98 -23.48 17.69
N HIS A 10 -6.76 -24.33 17.02
CA HIS A 10 -6.24 -25.27 16.02
C HIS A 10 -5.58 -24.55 14.84
N VAL A 11 -6.14 -23.41 14.40
CA VAL A 11 -5.49 -22.58 13.36
C VAL A 11 -4.20 -21.97 13.88
N LYS A 12 -4.18 -21.43 15.10
CA LYS A 12 -2.97 -20.87 15.72
C LYS A 12 -1.87 -21.91 15.85
N GLU A 13 -2.19 -23.12 16.31
CA GLU A 13 -1.23 -24.23 16.40
C GLU A 13 -0.63 -24.57 15.04
N ARG A 14 -1.47 -24.72 14.00
CA ARG A 14 -1.00 -24.95 12.63
C ARG A 14 -0.11 -23.82 12.12
N VAL A 15 -0.48 -22.56 12.38
CA VAL A 15 0.33 -21.40 11.96
C VAL A 15 1.68 -21.40 12.66
N LYS A 16 1.71 -21.64 13.97
CA LYS A 16 2.96 -21.73 14.75
C LYS A 16 3.86 -22.86 14.22
N GLN A 17 3.29 -24.01 13.90
CA GLN A 17 4.03 -25.11 13.27
C GLN A 17 4.61 -24.68 11.91
N LEU A 18 3.81 -24.06 11.04
CA LEU A 18 4.29 -23.57 9.74
C LEU A 18 5.40 -22.52 9.88
N ILE A 19 5.35 -21.65 10.89
CA ILE A 19 6.40 -20.68 11.20
C ILE A 19 7.69 -21.40 11.59
N GLN A 20 7.61 -22.38 12.49
CA GLN A 20 8.78 -23.16 12.93
C GLN A 20 9.39 -23.93 11.76
N ASP A 21 8.57 -24.64 10.99
CA ASP A 21 9.00 -25.46 9.86
C ASP A 21 9.66 -24.64 8.75
N ASN A 22 9.31 -23.35 8.62
CA ASN A 22 9.79 -22.47 7.55
C ASN A 22 10.66 -21.31 8.04
N ALA A 23 11.13 -21.34 9.30
CA ALA A 23 11.94 -20.26 9.88
C ALA A 23 13.22 -19.98 9.07
N TYR A 24 13.82 -21.02 8.46
CA TYR A 24 14.99 -20.91 7.60
C TYR A 24 14.73 -20.21 6.25
N ARG A 25 13.47 -19.93 5.92
CA ARG A 25 13.01 -19.24 4.70
C ARG A 25 12.30 -17.93 5.02
N GLU A 26 12.63 -17.32 6.15
CA GLU A 26 12.18 -15.98 6.45
C GLU A 26 12.74 -14.98 5.42
N VAL A 27 11.86 -14.13 4.90
CA VAL A 27 12.21 -13.12 3.91
C VAL A 27 12.48 -11.80 4.62
N THR A 28 13.69 -11.27 4.45
CA THR A 28 14.14 -10.01 5.03
C THR A 28 14.61 -9.05 3.93
N PRO A 29 14.95 -7.77 4.23
CA PRO A 29 15.52 -6.89 3.22
C PRO A 29 16.87 -7.37 2.67
N GLU A 30 17.59 -8.20 3.42
CA GLU A 30 18.94 -8.71 3.11
C GLU A 30 18.91 -10.01 2.30
N THR A 31 17.82 -10.79 2.39
CA THR A 31 17.65 -12.03 1.60
C THR A 31 17.49 -11.74 0.11
N LYS A 32 17.57 -12.79 -0.72
CA LYS A 32 17.50 -12.68 -2.19
C LYS A 32 16.60 -13.76 -2.81
N TYR A 33 15.45 -14.05 -2.20
CA TYR A 33 14.52 -15.08 -2.65
C TYR A 33 13.73 -14.65 -3.91
N LYS A 34 14.40 -14.67 -5.07
CA LYS A 34 13.78 -14.41 -6.38
C LYS A 34 13.11 -15.68 -6.94
N VAL A 35 12.23 -16.27 -6.13
CA VAL A 35 11.54 -17.51 -6.44
C VAL A 35 10.03 -17.29 -6.52
N SER A 36 9.35 -18.19 -7.24
CA SER A 36 7.89 -18.25 -7.32
C SER A 36 7.34 -19.16 -6.20
N GLY A 37 6.24 -18.77 -5.58
CA GLY A 37 5.62 -19.59 -4.55
C GLY A 37 4.56 -18.91 -3.69
N ILE A 38 4.20 -19.59 -2.60
CA ILE A 38 3.27 -19.17 -1.57
C ILE A 38 4.05 -18.65 -0.36
N TYR A 39 3.64 -17.52 0.17
CA TYR A 39 4.19 -16.92 1.37
C TYR A 39 3.09 -16.62 2.39
N MET A 40 3.52 -16.50 3.64
CA MET A 40 2.70 -15.99 4.73
C MET A 40 3.36 -14.76 5.31
N ILE A 41 2.61 -13.66 5.38
CA ILE A 41 2.92 -12.57 6.31
C ILE A 41 2.28 -12.93 7.64
N TYR A 42 2.99 -12.72 8.73
CA TYR A 42 2.40 -12.78 10.05
C TYR A 42 2.88 -11.61 10.92
N ILE A 43 2.03 -11.19 11.85
CA ILE A 43 2.46 -10.32 12.95
C ILE A 43 2.77 -11.23 14.14
N ASP A 44 3.97 -11.13 14.71
CA ASP A 44 4.43 -11.97 15.82
C ASP A 44 3.77 -11.56 17.16
N ASN A 45 2.44 -11.68 17.20
CA ASN A 45 1.59 -11.40 18.35
C ASN A 45 0.34 -12.30 18.26
N PHE A 46 0.32 -13.46 18.90
CA PHE A 46 -0.75 -14.46 18.76
C PHE A 46 -1.72 -14.51 19.95
N ASP A 47 -1.79 -13.41 20.71
CA ASP A 47 -2.47 -13.36 22.00
C ASP A 47 -4.00 -13.26 21.88
N SER A 48 -4.51 -12.73 20.76
CA SER A 48 -5.95 -12.52 20.54
C SER A 48 -6.73 -13.84 20.41
N ASP A 49 -7.78 -14.02 21.19
CA ASP A 49 -8.75 -15.13 21.12
C ASP A 49 -9.68 -15.06 19.89
N LYS A 50 -9.70 -13.93 19.18
CA LYS A 50 -10.54 -13.73 17.99
C LYS A 50 -9.73 -13.58 16.70
N PHE A 51 -8.40 -13.44 16.77
CA PHE A 51 -7.55 -13.12 15.63
C PHE A 51 -6.37 -14.09 15.48
N VAL A 52 -6.09 -14.49 14.23
CA VAL A 52 -4.83 -15.13 13.85
C VAL A 52 -4.14 -14.21 12.83
N PRO A 53 -3.07 -13.49 13.22
CA PRO A 53 -2.53 -12.37 12.46
C PRO A 53 -1.72 -12.80 11.24
N ILE A 54 -2.39 -13.43 10.28
CA ILE A 54 -1.79 -13.97 9.06
C ILE A 54 -2.42 -13.38 7.81
N TYR A 55 -1.59 -13.27 6.77
CA TYR A 55 -2.00 -13.09 5.40
C TYR A 55 -1.31 -14.14 4.54
N ILE A 56 -2.08 -14.89 3.76
CA ILE A 56 -1.56 -15.82 2.77
C ILE A 56 -1.56 -15.13 1.42
N GLY A 57 -0.45 -15.25 0.69
CA GLY A 57 -0.37 -14.74 -0.67
C GLY A 57 0.57 -15.53 -1.56
N GLN A 58 0.46 -15.27 -2.85
CA GLN A 58 1.32 -15.84 -3.89
C GLN A 58 2.14 -14.79 -4.63
N SER A 59 3.30 -15.16 -5.16
CA SER A 59 4.11 -14.30 -6.02
C SER A 59 5.03 -15.10 -6.93
N LYS A 60 5.29 -14.57 -8.12
CA LYS A 60 6.36 -15.04 -9.03
C LYS A 60 7.77 -14.62 -8.58
N ASP A 61 7.82 -13.61 -7.71
CA ASP A 61 9.04 -13.07 -7.12
C ASP A 61 8.72 -12.68 -5.67
N ILE A 62 9.03 -13.56 -4.74
CA ILE A 62 8.72 -13.38 -3.31
C ILE A 62 9.50 -12.20 -2.72
N GLN A 63 10.79 -12.04 -3.05
CA GLN A 63 11.59 -10.93 -2.52
C GLN A 63 11.03 -9.56 -2.96
N ARG A 64 10.61 -9.43 -4.22
CA ARG A 64 9.95 -8.21 -4.70
C ARG A 64 8.64 -7.97 -3.96
N ARG A 65 7.85 -9.01 -3.72
CA ARG A 65 6.57 -8.92 -3.03
C ARG A 65 6.72 -8.53 -1.55
N TYR A 66 7.73 -9.07 -0.86
CA TYR A 66 8.09 -8.66 0.50
C TYR A 66 8.38 -7.15 0.57
N LYS A 67 9.23 -6.67 -0.34
CA LYS A 67 9.55 -5.25 -0.45
C LYS A 67 8.29 -4.39 -0.64
N GLU A 68 7.37 -4.81 -1.51
CA GLU A 68 6.11 -4.10 -1.73
C GLU A 68 5.32 -3.99 -0.43
N HIS A 69 5.05 -5.11 0.26
CA HIS A 69 4.27 -5.12 1.51
C HIS A 69 4.90 -4.28 2.61
N LEU A 70 6.21 -4.46 2.85
CA LEU A 70 6.90 -3.69 3.88
C LEU A 70 6.88 -2.19 3.56
N CYS A 71 7.10 -1.80 2.29
CA CYS A 71 7.01 -0.40 1.90
C CYS A 71 5.61 0.19 2.09
N GLU A 72 4.53 -0.58 1.89
CA GLU A 72 3.17 -0.11 2.15
C GLU A 72 2.93 0.17 3.64
N ILE A 73 3.41 -0.70 4.53
CA ILE A 73 3.36 -0.50 5.99
C ILE A 73 4.21 0.70 6.42
N LEU A 74 5.43 0.82 5.90
CA LEU A 74 6.29 1.99 6.14
C LEU A 74 5.61 3.29 5.72
N SER A 75 4.94 3.31 4.57
CA SER A 75 4.20 4.48 4.09
C SER A 75 3.09 4.88 5.05
N LEU A 76 2.26 3.93 5.52
CA LEU A 76 1.22 4.22 6.51
C LEU A 76 1.79 4.72 7.82
N ASN A 77 2.89 4.12 8.29
CA ASN A 77 3.56 4.56 9.51
C ASN A 77 4.13 5.98 9.41
N ARG A 78 4.24 6.59 8.23
CA ARG A 78 4.70 7.99 8.10
C ARG A 78 3.57 9.01 8.05
N ILE A 79 2.34 8.58 7.82
CA ILE A 79 1.19 9.46 7.71
C ILE A 79 0.64 9.73 9.12
N SER A 80 0.30 10.98 9.43
CA SER A 80 -0.32 11.31 10.72
C SER A 80 -1.75 10.75 10.80
N TYR A 81 -2.27 10.57 12.02
CA TYR A 81 -3.63 10.10 12.22
C TYR A 81 -4.67 10.92 11.44
N GLU A 82 -4.57 12.25 11.48
CA GLU A 82 -5.52 13.16 10.84
C GLU A 82 -5.49 13.02 9.31
N LYS A 83 -4.29 12.85 8.74
CA LYS A 83 -4.14 12.62 7.30
C LYS A 83 -4.62 11.25 6.89
N TYR A 84 -4.34 10.23 7.70
CA TYR A 84 -4.85 8.89 7.42
C TYR A 84 -6.37 8.86 7.47
N TYR A 85 -6.98 9.53 8.45
CA TYR A 85 -8.44 9.72 8.54
C TYR A 85 -9.01 10.41 7.30
N GLU A 86 -8.41 11.51 6.86
CA GLU A 86 -8.81 12.22 5.63
C GLU A 86 -8.82 11.29 4.40
N TYR A 87 -7.80 10.44 4.27
CA TYR A 87 -7.68 9.51 3.16
C TYR A 87 -8.66 8.34 3.26
N PHE A 88 -8.94 7.87 4.49
CA PHE A 88 -9.83 6.74 4.73
C PHE A 88 -11.30 7.09 4.56
N PHE A 89 -11.69 8.29 5.01
CA PHE A 89 -13.07 8.77 5.06
C PHE A 89 -13.31 9.92 4.07
N SER A 90 -12.70 9.85 2.89
CA SER A 90 -12.87 10.87 1.86
C SER A 90 -14.31 10.96 1.33
N GLU A 91 -14.63 12.02 0.60
CA GLU A 91 -15.97 12.28 0.05
C GLU A 91 -16.45 11.17 -0.89
N PHE A 92 -15.54 10.51 -1.63
CA PHE A 92 -15.87 9.54 -2.67
C PHE A 92 -15.60 8.08 -2.27
N GLY A 93 -15.36 7.81 -0.99
CA GLY A 93 -14.93 6.51 -0.48
C GLY A 93 -13.48 6.50 0.00
N SER A 94 -12.97 5.37 0.45
CA SER A 94 -11.59 5.28 0.95
C SER A 94 -10.60 5.39 -0.20
N TYR A 95 -9.54 6.17 -0.02
CA TYR A 95 -8.41 6.21 -0.95
C TYR A 95 -7.71 4.85 -1.09
N TYR A 96 -7.88 3.98 -0.09
CA TYR A 96 -7.30 2.65 -0.01
C TYR A 96 -8.24 1.54 -0.53
N GLU A 97 -9.35 1.91 -1.18
CA GLU A 97 -10.30 0.96 -1.77
C GLU A 97 -9.60 -0.07 -2.66
N GLY A 98 -9.93 -1.36 -2.44
CA GLY A 98 -9.27 -2.48 -3.12
C GLY A 98 -7.86 -2.84 -2.61
N LYS A 99 -7.30 -2.09 -1.65
CA LYS A 99 -5.99 -2.36 -1.03
C LYS A 99 -6.04 -2.46 0.50
N PHE A 100 -7.17 -2.88 1.06
CA PHE A 100 -7.39 -2.88 2.51
C PHE A 100 -6.53 -3.85 3.33
N LYS A 101 -5.84 -4.83 2.71
CA LYS A 101 -4.99 -5.76 3.47
C LYS A 101 -3.98 -5.02 4.36
N THR A 102 -3.36 -3.98 3.80
CA THR A 102 -2.30 -3.24 4.49
C THR A 102 -2.89 -2.39 5.60
N CYS A 103 -4.09 -1.83 5.38
CA CYS A 103 -4.83 -1.09 6.39
C CYS A 103 -5.23 -2.00 7.58
N LYS A 104 -5.69 -3.22 7.29
CA LYS A 104 -6.01 -4.25 8.31
C LYS A 104 -4.79 -4.63 9.13
N ILE A 105 -3.67 -4.93 8.48
CA ILE A 105 -2.39 -5.23 9.16
C ILE A 105 -1.98 -4.04 10.03
N PHE A 106 -2.02 -2.82 9.50
CA PHE A 106 -1.63 -1.62 10.21
C PHE A 106 -2.53 -1.35 11.43
N LYS A 107 -3.85 -1.48 11.29
CA LYS A 107 -4.79 -1.41 12.42
C LYS A 107 -4.44 -2.43 13.50
N TYR A 108 -4.26 -3.69 13.11
CA TYR A 108 -3.93 -4.75 14.05
C TYR A 108 -2.63 -4.45 14.81
N MET A 109 -1.59 -4.02 14.12
CA MET A 109 -0.32 -3.64 14.75
C MET A 109 -0.49 -2.50 15.75
N LEU A 110 -1.26 -1.46 15.41
CA LEU A 110 -1.51 -0.32 16.29
C LEU A 110 -2.29 -0.70 17.55
N GLU A 111 -3.34 -1.51 17.40
CA GLU A 111 -4.24 -1.87 18.50
C GLU A 111 -3.63 -2.90 19.47
N ASN A 112 -2.59 -3.61 19.03
CA ASN A 112 -1.87 -4.60 19.84
C ASN A 112 -0.46 -4.14 20.24
N ASN A 113 -0.14 -2.85 20.09
CA ASN A 113 1.17 -2.25 20.43
C ASN A 113 2.37 -2.93 19.74
N CYS A 114 2.17 -3.46 18.54
CA CYS A 114 3.24 -4.06 17.74
C CYS A 114 4.14 -3.00 17.09
N THR A 115 5.33 -3.43 16.70
CA THR A 115 6.37 -2.66 16.00
C THR A 115 6.69 -3.29 14.64
N LEU A 116 7.59 -2.66 13.85
CA LEU A 116 8.05 -3.26 12.60
C LEU A 116 8.84 -4.56 12.80
N GLN A 117 9.35 -4.83 13.99
CA GLN A 117 10.06 -6.08 14.26
C GLN A 117 9.10 -7.27 14.25
N ASP A 118 7.83 -7.03 14.63
CA ASP A 118 6.78 -8.04 14.65
C ASP A 118 6.22 -8.34 13.25
N PHE A 119 6.49 -7.49 12.25
CA PHE A 119 6.12 -7.76 10.87
C PHE A 119 7.09 -8.77 10.25
N ARG A 120 6.60 -9.99 10.01
CA ARG A 120 7.40 -11.11 9.50
C ARG A 120 6.79 -11.65 8.20
N MET A 121 7.63 -12.23 7.36
CA MET A 121 7.18 -12.94 6.15
C MET A 121 8.04 -14.17 5.93
N ILE A 122 7.40 -15.32 5.70
CA ILE A 122 8.08 -16.59 5.42
C ILE A 122 7.57 -17.18 4.11
N ILE A 123 8.42 -17.95 3.43
CA ILE A 123 8.03 -18.75 2.28
C ILE A 123 7.46 -20.07 2.80
N LEU A 124 6.20 -20.34 2.51
CA LEU A 124 5.56 -21.61 2.87
C LEU A 124 5.93 -22.71 1.86
N GLU A 125 5.91 -22.37 0.57
CA GLU A 125 6.10 -23.34 -0.49
C GLU A 125 6.63 -22.63 -1.74
N GLU A 126 7.66 -23.20 -2.38
CA GLU A 126 8.02 -22.81 -3.75
C GLU A 126 7.14 -23.59 -4.72
N ALA A 127 6.57 -22.90 -5.71
CA ALA A 127 5.63 -23.50 -6.65
C ALA A 127 5.71 -22.83 -8.01
N ASP A 128 5.48 -23.62 -9.05
CA ASP A 128 5.40 -23.15 -10.42
C ASP A 128 4.25 -22.16 -10.60
N GLU A 129 4.42 -21.21 -11.52
CA GLU A 129 3.48 -20.11 -11.73
C GLU A 129 2.05 -20.60 -12.06
N THR A 130 1.95 -21.77 -12.70
CA THR A 130 0.68 -22.42 -13.07
C THR A 130 -0.06 -23.01 -11.89
N ASP A 131 0.64 -23.35 -10.81
CA ASP A 131 0.08 -23.99 -9.62
C ASP A 131 -0.24 -23.03 -8.48
N LEU A 132 0.23 -21.78 -8.57
CA LEU A 132 0.11 -20.79 -7.49
C LEU A 132 -1.33 -20.67 -6.96
N GLU A 133 -2.32 -20.52 -7.85
CA GLU A 133 -3.72 -20.35 -7.41
C GLU A 133 -4.25 -21.57 -6.66
N ARG A 134 -3.97 -22.77 -7.16
CA ARG A 134 -4.37 -24.01 -6.50
C ARG A 134 -3.71 -24.13 -5.12
N LYS A 135 -2.41 -23.86 -5.05
CA LYS A 135 -1.63 -23.93 -3.81
C LYS A 135 -2.06 -22.91 -2.78
N GLU A 136 -2.31 -21.67 -3.18
CA GLU A 136 -2.88 -20.63 -2.31
C GLU A 136 -4.21 -21.09 -1.70
N GLN A 137 -5.08 -21.70 -2.51
CA GLN A 137 -6.37 -22.20 -2.04
C GLN A 137 -6.25 -23.36 -1.04
N GLU A 138 -5.24 -24.23 -1.15
CA GLU A 138 -4.98 -25.26 -0.14
C GLU A 138 -4.71 -24.64 1.25
N TYR A 139 -3.94 -23.54 1.31
CA TYR A 139 -3.71 -22.82 2.57
C TYR A 139 -4.96 -22.08 3.06
N PHE A 140 -5.77 -21.52 2.15
CA PHE A 140 -7.05 -20.92 2.53
C PHE A 140 -7.99 -21.93 3.20
N GLN A 141 -8.05 -23.15 2.68
CA GLN A 141 -8.87 -24.22 3.25
C GLN A 141 -8.36 -24.67 4.64
N LYS A 142 -7.03 -24.69 4.82
CA LYS A 142 -6.40 -25.16 6.07
C LYS A 142 -6.43 -24.14 7.19
N LEU A 143 -6.31 -22.85 6.85
CA LEU A 143 -6.05 -21.77 7.81
C LEU A 143 -7.16 -20.71 7.88
N LEU A 144 -8.11 -20.71 6.92
CA LEU A 144 -9.23 -19.75 6.86
C LEU A 144 -8.79 -18.28 7.05
N PRO A 145 -7.76 -17.79 6.33
CA PRO A 145 -7.15 -16.49 6.58
C PRO A 145 -8.06 -15.30 6.24
N SER A 146 -9.15 -15.53 5.51
CA SER A 146 -10.20 -14.52 5.24
C SER A 146 -11.14 -14.32 6.42
N PHE A 147 -11.16 -15.26 7.36
CA PHE A 147 -12.04 -15.26 8.53
C PHE A 147 -11.26 -14.94 9.80
N PHE A 148 -10.13 -15.62 10.02
CA PHE A 148 -9.30 -15.37 11.20
C PHE A 148 -8.21 -14.31 10.99
N GLY A 149 -7.87 -13.99 9.74
CA GLY A 149 -6.71 -13.15 9.39
C GLY A 149 -7.03 -11.94 8.51
N PHE A 150 -6.08 -11.55 7.67
CA PHE A 150 -6.13 -10.31 6.89
C PHE A 150 -6.69 -10.46 5.46
N ASN A 151 -6.82 -11.68 4.94
CA ASN A 151 -7.25 -11.93 3.57
C ASN A 151 -8.71 -11.48 3.33
N GLN A 152 -9.11 -11.40 2.04
CA GLN A 152 -10.48 -11.15 1.62
C GLN A 152 -11.20 -12.47 1.31
N LEU A 153 -12.53 -12.44 1.28
CA LEU A 153 -13.36 -13.62 0.96
C LEU A 153 -13.02 -14.18 -0.43
N ASN A 154 -13.07 -15.52 -0.55
CA ASN A 154 -12.76 -16.19 -1.81
C ASN A 154 -13.79 -15.85 -2.89
N SER A 155 -15.07 -15.78 -2.52
CA SER A 155 -16.14 -15.31 -3.41
C SER A 155 -15.87 -13.91 -3.95
N PHE A 156 -15.36 -12.98 -3.12
CA PHE A 156 -15.00 -11.64 -3.55
C PHE A 156 -13.87 -11.65 -4.58
N LEU A 157 -12.79 -12.40 -4.31
CA LEU A 157 -11.65 -12.52 -5.22
C LEU A 157 -12.08 -13.13 -6.58
N ALA A 158 -12.93 -14.16 -6.55
CA ALA A 158 -13.50 -14.76 -7.76
C ALA A 158 -14.38 -13.77 -8.54
N ASN A 159 -15.25 -13.02 -7.85
CA ASN A 159 -16.10 -12.00 -8.47
C ASN A 159 -15.29 -10.91 -9.19
N ILE A 160 -14.17 -10.47 -8.60
CA ILE A 160 -13.27 -9.53 -9.27
C ILE A 160 -12.76 -10.09 -10.60
N LYS A 161 -12.30 -11.35 -10.62
CA LYS A 161 -11.83 -12.00 -11.85
C LYS A 161 -12.93 -12.02 -12.92
N PHE A 162 -14.17 -12.28 -12.52
CA PHE A 162 -15.31 -12.31 -13.44
C PHE A 162 -15.67 -10.94 -14.01
N LYS A 163 -15.60 -9.87 -13.19
CA LYS A 163 -15.89 -8.51 -13.66
C LYS A 163 -14.97 -8.05 -14.79
N PHE A 164 -13.72 -8.52 -14.79
CA PHE A 164 -12.72 -8.15 -15.81
C PHE A 164 -12.57 -9.18 -16.92
N LYS A 165 -13.29 -10.30 -16.86
CA LYS A 165 -13.31 -11.29 -17.93
C LYS A 165 -14.10 -10.76 -19.13
N ARG A 166 -13.51 -10.83 -20.32
CA ARG A 166 -14.15 -10.40 -21.58
C ARG A 166 -15.09 -11.46 -22.14
N ASP A 167 -14.74 -12.73 -21.95
CA ASP A 167 -15.54 -13.86 -22.42
C ASP A 167 -16.72 -14.15 -21.48
N ARG A 168 -17.76 -14.79 -22.02
CA ARG A 168 -18.86 -15.32 -21.21
C ARG A 168 -18.31 -16.34 -20.19
N LEU A 169 -18.89 -16.33 -18.99
CA LEU A 169 -18.54 -17.31 -17.97
C LEU A 169 -19.03 -18.71 -18.39
N THR A 170 -18.20 -19.71 -18.20
CA THR A 170 -18.57 -21.12 -18.41
C THR A 170 -19.45 -21.61 -17.26
N LYS A 171 -20.22 -22.68 -17.51
CA LYS A 171 -21.05 -23.32 -16.47
C LYS A 171 -20.24 -23.77 -15.25
N LEU A 172 -19.06 -24.34 -15.49
CA LEU A 172 -18.15 -24.79 -14.43
C LEU A 172 -17.67 -23.62 -13.56
N GLU A 173 -17.32 -22.48 -14.17
CA GLU A 173 -16.91 -21.28 -13.42
C GLU A 173 -18.04 -20.74 -12.55
N ILE A 174 -19.27 -20.74 -13.06
CA ILE A 174 -20.45 -20.32 -12.30
C ILE A 174 -20.70 -21.27 -11.14
N SER A 175 -20.71 -22.59 -11.39
CA SER A 175 -20.88 -23.58 -10.31
C SER A 175 -19.81 -23.42 -9.22
N ASN A 176 -18.54 -23.30 -9.60
CA ASN A 176 -17.44 -23.12 -8.67
C ASN A 176 -17.59 -21.82 -7.86
N PHE A 177 -18.04 -20.74 -8.48
CA PHE A 177 -18.30 -19.49 -7.77
C PHE A 177 -19.45 -19.62 -6.78
N LEU A 178 -20.53 -20.33 -7.12
CA LEU A 178 -21.63 -20.60 -6.19
C LEU A 178 -21.14 -21.43 -5.00
N ASP A 179 -20.27 -22.41 -5.21
CA ASP A 179 -19.64 -23.18 -4.14
C ASP A 179 -18.78 -22.31 -3.22
N LEU A 180 -18.02 -21.35 -3.79
CA LEU A 180 -17.27 -20.39 -3.00
C LEU A 180 -18.20 -19.47 -2.18
N CYS A 181 -19.30 -18.99 -2.77
CA CYS A 181 -20.29 -18.18 -2.07
C CYS A 181 -20.93 -18.95 -0.92
N GLN A 182 -21.37 -20.19 -1.14
CA GLN A 182 -21.98 -21.01 -0.10
C GLN A 182 -21.00 -21.29 1.03
N LYS A 183 -19.75 -21.65 0.69
CA LYS A 183 -18.70 -21.88 1.69
C LYS A 183 -18.38 -20.63 2.50
N ASP A 184 -18.34 -19.46 1.87
CA ASP A 184 -18.16 -18.19 2.58
C ASP A 184 -19.35 -17.91 3.51
N ILE A 185 -20.59 -18.17 3.09
CA ILE A 185 -21.80 -18.04 3.94
C ILE A 185 -21.71 -18.94 5.17
N ASP A 186 -21.38 -20.22 4.99
CA ASP A 186 -21.25 -21.19 6.09
C ASP A 186 -20.19 -20.76 7.11
N ASN A 187 -19.07 -20.22 6.62
CA ASN A 187 -18.01 -19.68 7.47
C ASN A 187 -18.41 -18.36 8.13
N ILE A 188 -19.16 -17.47 7.47
CA ILE A 188 -19.69 -16.24 8.08
C ILE A 188 -20.62 -16.57 9.25
N TYR A 189 -21.46 -17.59 9.15
CA TYR A 189 -22.29 -18.04 10.28
C TYR A 189 -21.45 -18.46 11.49
N SER A 190 -20.28 -19.04 11.25
CA SER A 190 -19.41 -19.59 12.29
C SER A 190 -18.43 -18.56 12.87
N TYR A 191 -18.00 -17.59 12.05
CA TYR A 191 -16.81 -16.77 12.35
C TYR A 191 -17.04 -15.26 12.25
N TYR A 192 -18.28 -14.77 12.22
CA TYR A 192 -18.59 -13.33 12.03
C TYR A 192 -17.82 -12.39 12.98
N GLU A 193 -17.67 -12.77 14.25
CA GLU A 193 -16.94 -11.98 15.27
C GLU A 193 -15.41 -12.17 15.24
N TYR A 194 -14.90 -13.06 14.40
CA TYR A 194 -13.47 -13.38 14.32
C TYR A 194 -12.79 -12.57 13.22
N GLY A 195 -11.50 -12.31 13.44
CA GLY A 195 -10.61 -11.65 12.49
C GLY A 195 -11.20 -10.36 11.93
N PHE A 196 -11.15 -10.24 10.60
CA PHE A 196 -11.86 -9.19 9.86
C PHE A 196 -13.09 -9.72 9.13
N THR A 197 -13.72 -10.80 9.63
CA THR A 197 -14.89 -11.42 8.98
C THR A 197 -16.03 -10.43 8.81
N GLN A 198 -16.38 -9.70 9.86
CA GLN A 198 -17.43 -8.68 9.82
C GLN A 198 -17.19 -7.68 8.67
N PHE A 199 -16.00 -7.07 8.62
CA PHE A 199 -15.65 -6.15 7.54
C PHE A 199 -15.73 -6.82 6.17
N ASN A 200 -15.13 -8.00 6.03
CA ASN A 200 -15.10 -8.74 4.78
C ASN A 200 -16.51 -9.05 4.26
N PHE A 201 -17.43 -9.42 5.15
CA PHE A 201 -18.81 -9.68 4.81
C PHE A 201 -19.54 -8.38 4.43
N GLU A 202 -19.56 -7.38 5.32
CA GLU A 202 -20.35 -6.16 5.13
C GLU A 202 -19.88 -5.33 3.93
N HIS A 203 -18.56 -5.25 3.74
CA HIS A 203 -17.96 -4.42 2.69
C HIS A 203 -17.86 -5.14 1.34
N ALA A 204 -17.44 -6.42 1.32
CA ALA A 204 -17.00 -7.06 0.09
C ALA A 204 -17.93 -8.18 -0.41
N PHE A 205 -18.77 -8.76 0.43
CA PHE A 205 -19.64 -9.85 0.01
C PHE A 205 -20.82 -9.34 -0.84
N ASN A 206 -21.10 -10.05 -1.93
CA ASN A 206 -22.19 -9.66 -2.83
C ASN A 206 -23.54 -9.87 -2.15
N ARG A 207 -24.42 -8.88 -2.26
CA ARG A 207 -25.80 -8.93 -1.74
C ARG A 207 -26.78 -9.60 -2.69
N ASP A 208 -26.42 -9.70 -3.96
CA ASP A 208 -27.23 -10.30 -5.01
C ASP A 208 -26.30 -10.91 -6.08
N ILE A 209 -26.49 -12.19 -6.38
CA ILE A 209 -25.76 -12.91 -7.43
C ILE A 209 -26.59 -13.07 -8.71
N ILE A 210 -27.88 -12.71 -8.71
CA ILE A 210 -28.80 -12.79 -9.85
C ILE A 210 -28.29 -12.03 -11.10
N PRO A 211 -27.65 -10.84 -11.00
CA PRO A 211 -27.11 -10.15 -12.18
C PRO A 211 -26.06 -10.97 -12.95
N LEU A 212 -25.39 -11.93 -12.30
CA LEU A 212 -24.46 -12.85 -12.98
C LEU A 212 -25.21 -13.82 -13.90
N LEU A 213 -26.46 -14.16 -13.59
CA LEU A 213 -27.32 -15.07 -14.37
C LEU A 213 -27.79 -14.44 -15.67
N LYS A 214 -27.98 -13.11 -15.70
CA LYS A 214 -28.40 -12.36 -16.89
C LYS A 214 -27.34 -12.34 -18.00
N ARG A 215 -26.12 -12.80 -17.74
CA ARG A 215 -25.01 -12.86 -18.71
C ARG A 215 -24.89 -14.19 -19.44
N THR A 216 -25.75 -15.16 -19.12
CA THR A 216 -25.70 -16.52 -19.66
C THR A 216 -27.06 -16.94 -20.17
N GLU A 217 -27.19 -17.08 -21.48
CA GLU A 217 -28.47 -17.41 -22.14
C GLU A 217 -28.90 -18.88 -21.97
N GLU A 218 -28.08 -19.77 -21.40
CA GLU A 218 -28.44 -21.19 -21.22
C GLU A 218 -27.77 -21.82 -19.98
N LEU A 219 -28.23 -21.46 -18.77
CA LEU A 219 -27.94 -22.24 -17.57
C LEU A 219 -28.88 -23.46 -17.53
N ASP A 220 -28.34 -24.63 -17.18
CA ASP A 220 -29.19 -25.79 -16.91
C ASP A 220 -29.97 -25.62 -15.59
N ASP A 221 -31.04 -26.40 -15.45
CA ASP A 221 -31.93 -26.36 -14.28
C ASP A 221 -31.18 -26.58 -12.97
N VAL A 222 -30.15 -27.44 -12.98
CA VAL A 222 -29.32 -27.73 -11.79
C VAL A 222 -28.58 -26.49 -11.32
N THR A 223 -27.90 -25.80 -12.24
CA THR A 223 -27.17 -24.56 -11.90
C THR A 223 -28.14 -23.46 -11.49
N LEU A 224 -29.30 -23.34 -12.16
CA LEU A 224 -30.33 -22.36 -11.79
C LEU A 224 -30.90 -22.58 -10.39
N LEU A 225 -31.16 -23.85 -10.02
CA LEU A 225 -31.62 -24.21 -8.68
C LEU A 225 -30.58 -23.82 -7.62
N LYS A 226 -29.31 -24.19 -7.84
CA LYS A 226 -28.20 -23.83 -6.95
C LYS A 226 -28.04 -22.32 -6.81
N CYS A 227 -28.20 -21.56 -7.90
CA CYS A 227 -28.18 -20.10 -7.85
C CYS A 227 -29.29 -19.52 -6.96
N LYS A 228 -30.52 -20.01 -7.10
CA LYS A 228 -31.66 -19.58 -6.29
C LYS A 228 -31.44 -19.90 -4.82
N GLU A 229 -30.95 -21.10 -4.53
CA GLU A 229 -30.60 -21.55 -3.18
C GLU A 229 -29.54 -20.66 -2.55
N VAL A 230 -28.39 -20.48 -3.21
CA VAL A 230 -27.31 -19.62 -2.71
C VAL A 230 -27.81 -18.19 -2.51
N ASN A 231 -28.58 -17.63 -3.44
CA ASN A 231 -29.13 -16.28 -3.29
C ASN A 231 -30.09 -16.16 -2.10
N SER A 232 -30.91 -17.19 -1.84
CA SER A 232 -31.73 -17.26 -0.63
C SER A 232 -30.87 -17.29 0.64
N ASN A 233 -29.80 -18.09 0.64
CA ASN A 233 -28.87 -18.19 1.76
C ASN A 233 -28.12 -16.86 2.01
N ILE A 234 -27.81 -16.10 0.95
CA ILE A 234 -27.29 -14.73 1.06
C ILE A 234 -28.28 -13.87 1.86
N HIS A 235 -29.56 -13.82 1.45
CA HIS A 235 -30.55 -13.03 2.18
C HIS A 235 -30.69 -13.46 3.65
N GLN A 236 -30.68 -14.76 3.92
CA GLN A 236 -30.75 -15.28 5.29
C GLN A 236 -29.55 -14.85 6.14
N VAL A 237 -28.32 -14.88 5.60
CA VAL A 237 -27.14 -14.48 6.38
C VAL A 237 -27.10 -12.96 6.61
N PHE A 238 -27.58 -12.15 5.68
CA PHE A 238 -27.74 -10.70 5.93
C PHE A 238 -28.83 -10.42 6.98
N SER A 239 -29.93 -11.19 6.96
CA SER A 239 -31.00 -11.13 7.95
C SER A 239 -30.51 -11.43 9.36
N ARG A 240 -29.77 -12.53 9.50
CA ARG A 240 -29.12 -13.00 10.74
C ARG A 240 -28.38 -11.89 11.49
N TYR A 241 -27.67 -11.03 10.76
CA TYR A 241 -26.83 -9.98 11.33
C TYR A 241 -27.47 -8.58 11.28
N ASN A 242 -28.80 -8.50 11.11
CA ASN A 242 -29.59 -7.26 11.08
C ASN A 242 -29.13 -6.26 10.00
N LEU A 243 -28.63 -6.76 8.88
CA LEU A 243 -28.18 -5.96 7.74
C LEU A 243 -29.25 -5.84 6.64
N GLU A 244 -30.49 -6.26 6.89
CA GLU A 244 -31.60 -6.14 5.93
C GLU A 244 -31.91 -4.68 5.59
N ASN A 245 -31.85 -3.79 6.58
CA ASN A 245 -31.99 -2.36 6.36
C ASN A 245 -30.88 -1.81 5.46
N GLU A 246 -29.69 -2.42 5.47
CA GLU A 246 -28.65 -2.08 4.49
C GLU A 246 -28.97 -2.62 3.09
N ILE A 247 -29.66 -3.76 2.97
CA ILE A 247 -30.15 -4.23 1.67
C ILE A 247 -31.12 -3.20 1.10
N HIS A 248 -32.07 -2.71 1.89
CA HIS A 248 -32.97 -1.64 1.49
C HIS A 248 -32.23 -0.34 1.14
N ALA A 249 -31.29 0.10 1.99
CA ALA A 249 -30.49 1.29 1.72
C ALA A 249 -29.64 1.14 0.44
N VAL A 250 -29.13 -0.06 0.15
CA VAL A 250 -28.41 -0.34 -1.11
C VAL A 250 -29.36 -0.36 -2.30
N GLN A 251 -30.58 -0.90 -2.16
CA GLN A 251 -31.60 -0.86 -3.22
C GLN A 251 -32.05 0.58 -3.53
N GLU A 252 -32.26 1.40 -2.50
CA GLU A 252 -32.52 2.84 -2.64
C GLU A 252 -31.34 3.55 -3.32
N LEU A 253 -30.12 3.20 -2.93
CA LEU A 253 -28.90 3.73 -3.54
C LEU A 253 -28.81 3.34 -5.03
N ASP A 254 -29.13 2.09 -5.38
CA ASP A 254 -29.17 1.61 -6.77
C ASP A 254 -30.26 2.31 -7.58
N ALA A 255 -31.43 2.57 -6.99
CA ALA A 255 -32.48 3.36 -7.62
C ALA A 255 -32.00 4.80 -7.90
N ARG A 256 -31.39 5.45 -6.91
CA ARG A 256 -30.80 6.79 -7.08
C ARG A 256 -29.65 6.82 -8.08
N HIS A 257 -28.88 5.74 -8.17
CA HIS A 257 -27.84 5.61 -9.18
C HIS A 257 -28.44 5.53 -10.58
N LYS A 258 -29.52 4.77 -10.77
CA LYS A 258 -30.27 4.72 -12.04
C LYS A 258 -30.83 6.10 -12.40
N ASP A 259 -31.43 6.80 -11.44
CA ASP A 259 -31.92 8.17 -11.66
C ASP A 259 -30.79 9.12 -12.05
N TYR A 260 -29.66 9.06 -11.35
CA TYR A 260 -28.46 9.82 -11.69
C TYR A 260 -27.97 9.52 -13.11
N LEU A 261 -27.88 8.24 -13.50
CA LEU A 261 -27.45 7.82 -14.83
C LEU A 261 -28.41 8.31 -15.92
N MET A 262 -29.72 8.21 -15.69
CA MET A 262 -30.75 8.72 -16.59
C MET A 262 -30.64 10.25 -16.77
N VAL A 263 -30.53 11.01 -15.67
CA VAL A 263 -30.38 12.47 -15.73
C VAL A 263 -29.05 12.87 -16.38
N LYS A 264 -27.99 12.09 -16.15
CA LYS A 264 -26.69 12.29 -16.80
C LYS A 264 -26.79 12.09 -18.32
N GLU A 265 -27.43 11.01 -18.77
CA GLU A 265 -27.66 10.74 -20.19
C GLU A 265 -28.48 11.86 -20.85
N GLN A 266 -29.60 12.26 -20.22
CA GLN A 266 -30.40 13.40 -20.68
C GLN A 266 -29.58 14.70 -20.77
N TYR A 267 -28.70 14.95 -19.79
CA TYR A 267 -27.82 16.11 -19.80
C TYR A 267 -26.76 16.03 -20.91
N GLU A 268 -26.17 14.86 -21.15
CA GLU A 268 -25.22 14.62 -22.24
C GLU A 268 -25.89 14.78 -23.61
N ASP A 269 -27.10 14.28 -23.80
CA ASP A 269 -27.91 14.49 -25.00
C ASP A 269 -28.20 15.97 -25.25
N LEU A 270 -28.58 16.71 -24.20
CA LEU A 270 -28.80 18.16 -24.29
C LEU A 270 -27.51 18.93 -24.62
N LEU A 271 -26.35 18.45 -24.15
CA LEU A 271 -25.05 19.02 -24.54
C LEU A 271 -24.72 18.72 -26.00
N ASN A 272 -25.03 17.53 -26.50
CA ASN A 272 -24.81 17.13 -27.89
C ASN A 272 -25.71 17.90 -28.87
N GLN A 273 -26.87 18.38 -28.40
CA GLN A 273 -27.77 19.24 -29.18
C GLN A 273 -27.32 20.72 -29.25
N ARG A 274 -26.26 21.12 -28.51
CA ARG A 274 -25.75 22.49 -28.59
C ARG A 274 -24.88 22.71 -29.83
N PRO A 275 -25.01 23.86 -30.52
CA PRO A 275 -24.03 24.29 -31.51
C PRO A 275 -22.64 24.43 -30.87
N THR A 276 -21.59 23.95 -31.54
CA THR A 276 -20.20 24.01 -31.03
C THR A 276 -19.66 25.44 -30.92
N GLY A 277 -18.63 25.64 -30.10
CA GLY A 277 -18.17 26.96 -29.62
C GLY A 277 -17.79 28.00 -30.70
N ILE A 278 -17.42 27.57 -31.91
CA ILE A 278 -17.14 28.48 -33.03
C ILE A 278 -18.44 29.08 -33.59
N ILE A 279 -19.50 28.27 -33.67
CA ILE A 279 -20.83 28.72 -34.13
C ILE A 279 -21.46 29.62 -33.07
N MET A 280 -21.29 29.28 -31.79
CA MET A 280 -21.80 30.04 -30.65
C MET A 280 -21.15 31.42 -30.49
N SER A 281 -19.83 31.53 -30.71
CA SER A 281 -19.13 32.83 -30.70
C SER A 281 -19.51 33.70 -31.89
N PHE A 282 -19.69 33.09 -33.07
CA PHE A 282 -20.15 33.76 -34.28
C PHE A 282 -21.58 34.32 -34.11
N LEU A 283 -22.53 33.51 -33.59
CA LEU A 283 -23.91 33.92 -33.32
C LEU A 283 -24.03 35.02 -32.26
N LYS A 284 -23.18 34.99 -31.22
CA LYS A 284 -23.07 36.09 -30.24
C LYS A 284 -22.56 37.38 -30.85
N ASN A 285 -21.52 37.31 -31.69
CA ASN A 285 -20.88 38.48 -32.27
C ASN A 285 -21.76 39.20 -33.32
N ILE A 286 -22.67 38.48 -33.98
CA ILE A 286 -23.60 39.07 -34.97
C ILE A 286 -24.98 39.45 -34.39
N GLY A 287 -25.17 39.38 -33.07
CA GLY A 287 -26.41 39.83 -32.40
C GLY A 287 -27.65 38.94 -32.61
N LEU A 288 -27.50 37.76 -33.24
CA LEU A 288 -28.58 36.82 -33.55
C LEU A 288 -28.80 35.76 -32.45
N PHE A 289 -28.47 36.09 -31.21
CA PHE A 289 -28.67 35.19 -30.06
C PHE A 289 -30.17 35.05 -29.76
N ASN A 290 -30.81 34.05 -30.36
CA ASN A 290 -32.26 33.97 -30.48
C ASN A 290 -32.94 33.45 -29.19
N GLN A 291 -34.21 33.78 -28.94
CA GLN A 291 -34.94 33.37 -27.72
C GLN A 291 -34.93 31.84 -27.48
N LYS A 292 -34.91 31.04 -28.55
CA LYS A 292 -34.83 29.57 -28.50
C LYS A 292 -33.52 29.08 -27.85
N GLU A 293 -32.41 29.78 -28.07
CA GLU A 293 -31.10 29.42 -27.52
C GLU A 293 -30.98 29.81 -26.04
N LYS A 294 -31.51 30.97 -25.63
CA LYS A 294 -31.64 31.32 -24.20
C LYS A 294 -32.51 30.31 -23.45
N LYS A 295 -33.59 29.83 -24.07
CA LYS A 295 -34.44 28.78 -23.51
C LYS A 295 -33.68 27.46 -23.37
N LEU A 296 -32.86 27.07 -24.35
CA LEU A 296 -31.99 25.89 -24.27
C LEU A 296 -30.89 26.05 -23.20
N GLU A 297 -30.26 27.21 -23.08
CA GLU A 297 -29.29 27.49 -22.01
C GLU A 297 -29.92 27.38 -20.62
N HIS A 298 -31.15 27.89 -20.46
CA HIS A 298 -31.91 27.77 -19.23
C HIS A 298 -32.24 26.31 -18.90
N ILE A 299 -32.73 25.53 -19.88
CA ILE A 299 -33.02 24.09 -19.74
C ILE A 299 -31.76 23.31 -19.35
N VAL A 300 -30.62 23.56 -20.01
CA VAL A 300 -29.35 22.91 -19.70
C VAL A 300 -28.87 23.27 -18.30
N SER A 301 -29.05 24.52 -17.86
CA SER A 301 -28.70 24.97 -16.51
C SER A 301 -29.57 24.30 -15.43
N GLN A 302 -30.88 24.20 -15.67
CA GLN A 302 -31.81 23.48 -14.80
C GLN A 302 -31.43 22.00 -14.70
N LYS A 303 -31.20 21.33 -15.84
CA LYS A 303 -30.77 19.93 -15.89
C LYS A 303 -29.40 19.69 -15.25
N ARG A 304 -28.46 20.63 -15.36
CA ARG A 304 -27.19 20.58 -14.64
C ARG A 304 -27.40 20.64 -13.13
N THR A 305 -28.32 21.47 -12.66
CA THR A 305 -28.66 21.61 -11.24
C THR A 305 -29.31 20.34 -10.70
N GLU A 306 -30.27 19.78 -11.46
CA GLU A 306 -30.89 18.48 -11.19
C GLU A 306 -29.84 17.36 -11.14
N LEU A 307 -28.93 17.29 -12.12
CA LEU A 307 -27.81 16.34 -12.14
C LEU A 307 -26.93 16.47 -10.88
N MET A 308 -26.58 17.70 -10.48
CA MET A 308 -25.80 17.92 -9.27
C MET A 308 -26.55 17.49 -8.00
N PHE A 309 -27.86 17.72 -7.95
CA PHE A 309 -28.71 17.29 -6.82
C PHE A 309 -28.73 15.76 -6.69
N HIS A 310 -29.07 15.04 -7.77
CA HIS A 310 -29.09 13.57 -7.76
C HIS A 310 -27.71 12.99 -7.46
N ARG A 311 -26.65 13.56 -8.04
CA ARG A 311 -25.26 13.15 -7.73
C ARG A 311 -24.92 13.33 -6.26
N LYS A 312 -25.25 14.48 -5.66
CA LYS A 312 -24.97 14.78 -4.26
C LYS A 312 -25.76 13.86 -3.33
N ALA A 313 -27.04 13.62 -3.62
CA ALA A 313 -27.91 12.73 -2.84
C ALA A 313 -27.37 11.29 -2.85
N TYR A 314 -27.06 10.75 -4.03
CA TYR A 314 -26.44 9.43 -4.19
C TYR A 314 -25.10 9.33 -3.43
N ASN A 315 -24.20 10.28 -3.64
CA ASN A 315 -22.89 10.27 -2.98
C ASN A 315 -23.00 10.33 -1.45
N THR A 316 -23.97 11.08 -0.91
CA THR A 316 -24.14 11.26 0.55
C THR A 316 -24.55 9.95 1.21
N GLU A 317 -25.52 9.23 0.65
CA GLU A 317 -25.96 7.93 1.19
C GLU A 317 -24.90 6.85 1.03
N GLN A 318 -24.26 6.80 -0.16
CA GLN A 318 -23.14 5.90 -0.38
C GLN A 318 -22.03 6.13 0.64
N LYS A 319 -21.70 7.39 0.91
CA LYS A 319 -20.68 7.79 1.89
C LYS A 319 -21.03 7.30 3.29
N ILE A 320 -22.27 7.49 3.75
CA ILE A 320 -22.70 7.05 5.09
C ILE A 320 -22.52 5.54 5.26
N LEU A 321 -22.97 4.76 4.29
CA LEU A 321 -22.85 3.29 4.33
C LEU A 321 -21.38 2.84 4.31
N LEU A 322 -20.58 3.41 3.39
CA LEU A 322 -19.17 3.05 3.27
C LEU A 322 -18.37 3.45 4.52
N HIS A 323 -18.62 4.63 5.08
CA HIS A 323 -17.92 5.12 6.26
C HIS A 323 -18.13 4.20 7.46
N LYS A 324 -19.35 3.72 7.71
CA LYS A 324 -19.61 2.74 8.78
C LYS A 324 -18.76 1.48 8.61
N ARG A 325 -18.67 0.94 7.40
CA ARG A 325 -17.88 -0.27 7.13
C ARG A 325 -16.39 -0.02 7.26
N TYR A 326 -15.92 1.14 6.80
CA TYR A 326 -14.52 1.53 6.92
C TYR A 326 -14.06 1.68 8.37
N GLN A 327 -14.95 2.06 9.30
CA GLN A 327 -14.63 2.09 10.74
C GLN A 327 -14.19 0.72 11.28
N LEU A 328 -14.67 -0.39 10.71
CA LEU A 328 -14.28 -1.75 11.13
C LEU A 328 -12.79 -2.05 10.90
N ILE A 329 -12.14 -1.34 9.97
CA ILE A 329 -10.72 -1.51 9.63
C ILE A 329 -9.89 -0.25 9.80
N PHE A 330 -10.48 0.81 10.35
CA PHE A 330 -9.76 1.99 10.80
C PHE A 330 -9.33 1.81 12.28
N PRO A 331 -8.13 2.28 12.69
CA PRO A 331 -7.70 2.21 14.09
C PRO A 331 -8.68 2.93 15.03
N ILE A 332 -9.04 2.28 16.14
CA ILE A 332 -9.99 2.85 17.12
C ILE A 332 -9.38 3.96 18.00
N CYS A 333 -8.05 4.04 18.03
CA CYS A 333 -7.31 5.02 18.80
C CYS A 333 -6.56 5.99 17.88
N GLU A 334 -6.38 7.22 18.37
CA GLU A 334 -5.37 8.10 17.80
C GLU A 334 -4.00 7.45 17.96
N PHE A 335 -3.23 7.45 16.88
CA PHE A 335 -1.90 6.85 16.88
C PHE A 335 -0.85 7.88 16.50
N ARG A 336 0.33 7.69 17.08
CA ARG A 336 1.56 8.20 16.52
C ARG A 336 2.20 7.09 15.72
N PRO A 337 2.93 7.43 14.64
CA PRO A 337 3.89 6.52 14.04
C PRO A 337 4.63 5.73 15.11
N PHE A 338 4.49 4.40 15.10
CA PHE A 338 5.10 3.59 16.15
C PHE A 338 6.62 3.62 16.00
N SER A 339 7.32 3.56 17.14
CA SER A 339 8.77 3.72 17.18
C SER A 339 9.42 2.58 16.42
N LEU A 340 10.02 2.93 15.29
CA LEU A 340 10.86 2.01 14.54
C LEU A 340 12.16 1.92 15.34
N GLN A 341 12.22 0.97 16.29
CA GLN A 341 13.47 0.69 16.98
C GLN A 341 14.55 0.49 15.91
N ASP A 342 15.69 1.20 16.07
CA ASP A 342 16.83 1.14 15.15
C ASP A 342 17.08 -0.33 14.79
N LYS A 343 16.97 -0.73 13.51
CA LYS A 343 17.37 -2.08 13.09
C LYS A 343 18.87 -2.20 13.33
N PRO A 344 19.34 -2.92 14.37
CA PRO A 344 20.76 -2.94 14.72
C PRO A 344 21.57 -3.63 13.61
N ASN A 345 20.92 -4.56 12.90
CA ASN A 345 21.57 -5.52 12.01
C ASN A 345 21.78 -5.03 10.56
N THR A 346 21.18 -3.90 10.15
CA THR A 346 21.37 -3.34 8.78
C THR A 346 22.61 -2.47 8.65
N ILE A 347 23.27 -2.16 9.77
CA ILE A 347 24.31 -1.14 9.86
C ILE A 347 25.64 -1.75 10.36
N SER A 348 25.88 -3.04 10.05
CA SER A 348 27.22 -3.58 10.13
C SER A 348 28.00 -3.13 8.89
N LEU A 349 29.08 -2.37 9.09
CA LEU A 349 30.08 -2.15 8.04
C LEU A 349 30.47 -3.52 7.45
N LYS A 350 30.24 -3.72 6.15
CA LYS A 350 30.63 -4.94 5.46
C LYS A 350 32.15 -5.05 5.46
N ILE A 351 32.68 -5.81 6.40
CA ILE A 351 34.07 -6.23 6.41
C ILE A 351 34.03 -7.69 5.96
N ASP A 352 34.07 -7.91 4.65
CA ASP A 352 33.84 -9.23 4.02
C ASP A 352 34.98 -10.27 4.28
N LYS A 353 35.85 -10.06 5.29
CA LYS A 353 37.03 -10.91 5.54
C LYS A 353 37.27 -11.16 7.03
N GLU A 354 37.58 -12.42 7.37
CA GLU A 354 38.06 -12.84 8.70
C GLU A 354 39.37 -12.10 9.06
N ASP A 355 40.25 -11.87 8.08
CA ASP A 355 41.44 -11.01 8.18
C ASP A 355 41.37 -9.81 7.21
N PRO A 356 40.84 -8.66 7.66
CA PRO A 356 40.78 -7.48 6.83
C PRO A 356 42.17 -6.82 6.67
N PRO A 357 42.50 -6.33 5.47
CA PRO A 357 43.83 -5.76 5.19
C PRO A 357 44.13 -4.55 6.08
N VAL A 358 45.35 -4.48 6.60
CA VAL A 358 45.86 -3.33 7.35
C VAL A 358 45.95 -2.08 6.47
N ASN A 359 46.00 -0.92 7.11
CA ASN A 359 45.94 0.41 6.48
C ASN A 359 44.79 0.55 5.46
N THR A 360 43.59 0.10 5.84
CA THR A 360 42.38 0.15 5.00
C THR A 360 41.24 0.88 5.70
N CYS A 361 40.57 1.76 4.98
CA CYS A 361 39.39 2.48 5.43
C CYS A 361 38.15 2.01 4.65
N HIS A 362 37.25 1.31 5.34
CA HIS A 362 35.94 0.94 4.82
C HIS A 362 34.95 2.06 5.13
N LEU A 363 34.25 2.57 4.11
CA LEU A 363 33.29 3.66 4.19
C LEU A 363 31.92 3.17 3.73
N GLN A 364 30.90 3.41 4.53
CA GLN A 364 29.51 3.18 4.17
C GLN A 364 28.77 4.51 4.19
N VAL A 365 28.20 4.89 3.03
CA VAL A 365 27.52 6.18 2.85
C VAL A 365 26.04 5.94 2.58
N TYR A 366 25.21 6.59 3.39
CA TYR A 366 23.76 6.48 3.34
C TYR A 366 23.13 7.75 2.77
N PHE A 367 22.15 7.58 1.88
CA PHE A 367 21.50 8.68 1.18
C PHE A 367 20.02 8.76 1.51
N SER A 368 19.47 9.97 1.46
CA SER A 368 18.03 10.20 1.63
C SER A 368 17.20 9.58 0.50
N ASN A 369 17.69 9.61 -0.74
CA ASN A 369 17.02 9.03 -1.90
C ASN A 369 17.99 8.85 -3.07
N ASN A 370 17.54 8.22 -4.16
CA ASN A 370 18.38 7.95 -5.32
C ASN A 370 18.77 9.19 -6.17
N GLY A 371 18.31 10.40 -5.84
CA GLY A 371 18.62 11.65 -6.55
C GLY A 371 18.08 11.74 -7.98
N ILE A 372 17.38 10.72 -8.47
CA ILE A 372 16.80 10.71 -9.82
C ILE A 372 15.54 11.58 -9.80
N ASN A 373 15.66 12.79 -10.35
CA ASN A 373 14.55 13.69 -10.61
C ASN A 373 14.20 13.69 -12.11
N ARG A 374 13.07 13.07 -12.47
CA ARG A 374 12.57 13.02 -13.85
C ARG A 374 11.47 14.04 -14.13
N SER A 375 11.06 14.81 -13.12
CA SER A 375 9.92 15.71 -13.21
C SER A 375 10.36 17.16 -13.03
N LYS A 376 9.81 18.04 -13.86
CA LYS A 376 9.91 19.49 -13.64
C LYS A 376 8.89 20.00 -12.62
N HIS A 377 7.89 19.19 -12.28
CA HIS A 377 6.76 19.59 -11.43
C HIS A 377 6.99 19.36 -9.93
N TYR A 378 8.01 18.61 -9.55
CA TYR A 378 8.35 18.40 -8.15
C TYR A 378 9.86 18.39 -7.94
N ARG A 379 10.28 18.84 -6.76
CA ARG A 379 11.69 18.82 -6.35
C ARG A 379 12.05 17.41 -5.86
N LYS A 380 13.27 16.96 -6.15
CA LYS A 380 13.84 15.74 -5.54
C LYS A 380 15.36 15.84 -5.55
N GLU A 381 15.91 16.37 -4.47
CA GLU A 381 17.34 16.39 -4.20
C GLU A 381 17.72 15.25 -3.26
N SER A 382 18.92 14.70 -3.46
CA SER A 382 19.49 13.70 -2.57
C SER A 382 20.53 14.33 -1.65
N TYR A 383 20.64 13.79 -0.45
CA TYR A 383 21.57 14.21 0.58
C TYR A 383 22.22 12.98 1.21
N ILE A 384 23.50 13.11 1.57
CA ILE A 384 24.14 12.14 2.46
C ILE A 384 23.56 12.36 3.85
N ILE A 385 22.93 11.35 4.44
CA ILE A 385 22.30 11.44 5.76
C ILE A 385 23.17 10.85 6.87
N ARG A 386 24.01 9.86 6.54
CA ARG A 386 24.91 9.20 7.47
C ARG A 386 26.16 8.67 6.75
N ILE A 387 27.30 8.73 7.43
CA ILE A 387 28.57 8.13 7.00
C ILE A 387 29.10 7.29 8.15
N ASP A 388 29.36 6.03 7.87
CA ASP A 388 30.01 5.11 8.80
C ASP A 388 31.37 4.72 8.25
N TYR A 389 32.35 4.57 9.13
CA TYR A 389 33.65 4.07 8.73
C TYR A 389 34.23 3.08 9.73
N CYS A 390 35.01 2.13 9.20
CA CYS A 390 35.96 1.32 9.94
C CYS A 390 37.33 1.50 9.32
N TYR A 391 38.24 2.14 10.05
CA TYR A 391 39.64 2.25 9.68
C TYR A 391 40.45 1.21 10.44
N ILE A 392 41.25 0.45 9.72
CA ILE A 392 42.21 -0.52 10.26
C ILE A 392 43.56 0.08 9.99
N ASN A 393 44.26 0.48 11.05
CA ASN A 393 45.56 1.13 10.92
C ASN A 393 46.66 0.12 10.51
N PRO A 394 47.90 0.56 10.24
CA PRO A 394 49.00 -0.33 9.90
C PRO A 394 49.29 -1.40 10.96
N GLU A 395 49.03 -1.11 12.24
CA GLU A 395 49.20 -2.03 13.37
C GLU A 395 48.00 -3.00 13.56
N GLY A 396 46.99 -2.95 12.68
CA GLY A 396 45.80 -3.82 12.73
C GLY A 396 44.72 -3.38 13.73
N LYS A 397 44.89 -2.25 14.42
CA LYS A 397 43.89 -1.69 15.34
C LYS A 397 42.71 -1.10 14.56
N LYS A 398 41.50 -1.51 14.97
CA LYS A 398 40.23 -1.05 14.39
C LYS A 398 39.72 0.21 15.08
N ILE A 399 39.33 1.21 14.28
CA ILE A 399 38.68 2.44 14.70
C ILE A 399 37.38 2.57 13.92
N GLN A 400 36.24 2.45 14.62
CA GLN A 400 34.91 2.53 14.04
C GLN A 400 34.14 3.74 14.56
N LYS A 401 33.42 4.43 13.67
CA LYS A 401 32.56 5.56 14.06
C LYS A 401 31.50 5.84 13.01
N ASP A 402 30.36 6.34 13.46
CA ASP A 402 29.25 6.83 12.64
C ASP A 402 29.09 8.35 12.78
N TYR A 403 28.61 8.98 11.71
CA TYR A 403 28.28 10.39 11.67
C TYR A 403 26.98 10.62 10.94
N TYR A 404 26.01 11.20 11.63
CA TYR A 404 24.82 11.78 11.00
C TYR A 404 25.18 13.16 10.43
N ILE A 405 24.86 13.36 9.16
CA ILE A 405 25.34 14.54 8.41
C ILE A 405 24.29 15.65 8.47
N LYS A 406 24.73 16.86 8.81
CA LYS A 406 23.92 18.08 8.83
C LYS A 406 23.66 18.56 7.41
N ASN A 407 22.40 18.55 6.99
CA ASN A 407 21.91 19.09 5.72
C ASN A 407 20.41 19.42 5.82
N GLU A 408 19.81 19.87 4.72
CA GLU A 408 18.39 20.24 4.69
C GLU A 408 17.46 19.08 5.08
N THR A 409 17.72 17.85 4.62
CA THR A 409 16.87 16.69 4.93
C THR A 409 16.96 16.31 6.41
N THR A 410 18.17 16.22 6.98
CA THR A 410 18.34 15.80 8.38
C THR A 410 17.88 16.87 9.38
N GLU A 411 17.96 18.15 9.01
CA GLU A 411 17.34 19.24 9.79
C GLU A 411 15.80 19.23 9.68
N ASP A 412 15.25 18.92 8.49
CA ASP A 412 13.80 18.73 8.34
C ASP A 412 13.31 17.54 9.19
N CYS A 413 14.05 16.42 9.24
CA CYS A 413 13.75 15.28 10.11
C CYS A 413 13.66 15.68 11.60
N ARG A 414 14.60 16.52 12.08
CA ARG A 414 14.59 17.01 13.48
C ARG A 414 13.37 17.87 13.81
N ARG A 415 12.90 18.66 12.85
CA ARG A 415 11.72 19.52 13.02
C ARG A 415 10.40 18.75 12.90
N GLY A 416 10.45 17.55 12.34
CA GLY A 416 9.27 16.77 11.96
C GLY A 416 8.84 17.09 10.52
N VAL A 417 8.50 16.05 9.78
CA VAL A 417 8.04 16.14 8.39
C VAL A 417 6.58 15.73 8.31
N ALA A 418 5.74 16.59 7.72
CA ALA A 418 4.35 16.27 7.43
C ALA A 418 4.25 15.56 6.07
N TYR A 419 3.96 14.26 6.10
CA TYR A 419 3.80 13.45 4.90
C TYR A 419 2.35 13.43 4.40
N ILE A 420 2.20 13.22 3.09
CA ILE A 420 0.92 13.09 2.40
C ILE A 420 0.95 11.93 1.41
N GLU A 421 -0.22 11.40 1.05
CA GLU A 421 -0.37 10.56 -0.13
C GLU A 421 -0.18 11.40 -1.40
N LYS A 422 0.85 11.06 -2.18
CA LYS A 422 1.35 11.89 -3.30
C LYS A 422 0.27 12.25 -4.31
N PHE A 423 -0.63 11.31 -4.60
CA PHE A 423 -1.64 11.46 -5.65
C PHE A 423 -3.04 11.74 -5.12
N PHE A 424 -3.22 11.89 -3.81
CA PHE A 424 -4.56 12.09 -3.23
C PHE A 424 -5.17 13.42 -3.66
N HIS A 425 -4.38 14.50 -3.64
CA HIS A 425 -4.83 15.84 -4.05
C HIS A 425 -4.56 16.17 -5.52
N ASP A 426 -4.08 15.21 -6.32
CA ASP A 426 -3.75 15.45 -7.73
C ASP A 426 -4.96 15.15 -8.64
N SER A 427 -5.65 16.21 -9.06
CA SER A 427 -6.81 16.14 -9.95
C SER A 427 -6.50 15.56 -11.34
N TYR A 428 -5.22 15.46 -11.74
CA TYR A 428 -4.82 14.92 -13.03
C TYR A 428 -4.45 13.44 -12.99
N THR A 429 -4.38 12.83 -11.79
CA THR A 429 -4.03 11.42 -11.67
C THR A 429 -5.22 10.53 -12.04
N LYS A 430 -5.13 9.87 -13.20
CA LYS A 430 -6.17 8.93 -13.69
C LYS A 430 -6.23 7.60 -12.92
N ARG A 431 -5.11 7.19 -12.32
CA ARG A 431 -4.98 5.94 -11.55
C ARG A 431 -4.14 6.22 -10.31
N PRO A 432 -4.75 6.52 -9.16
CA PRO A 432 -4.00 6.72 -7.93
C PRO A 432 -3.23 5.46 -7.58
N ASN A 433 -2.03 5.63 -7.02
CA ASN A 433 -1.26 4.54 -6.44
C ASN A 433 -1.10 4.80 -4.94
N PRO A 434 -2.01 4.26 -4.10
CA PRO A 434 -1.93 4.41 -2.65
C PRO A 434 -0.62 3.90 -2.07
N PHE A 435 -0.29 4.36 -0.86
CA PHE A 435 0.96 4.09 -0.16
C PHE A 435 2.18 4.70 -0.84
N THR A 436 1.99 5.76 -1.63
CA THR A 436 3.09 6.51 -2.25
C THR A 436 3.18 7.85 -1.56
N ILE A 437 4.07 7.98 -0.59
CA ILE A 437 4.18 9.20 0.19
C ILE A 437 4.97 10.31 -0.52
N SER A 438 4.62 11.55 -0.18
CA SER A 438 5.36 12.76 -0.50
C SER A 438 5.24 13.76 0.66
N ARG A 439 5.76 14.98 0.49
CA ARG A 439 5.50 16.11 1.38
C ARG A 439 5.28 17.38 0.56
N LEU A 440 4.61 18.34 1.17
CA LEU A 440 4.45 19.68 0.61
C LEU A 440 5.46 20.64 1.25
N LYS A 441 6.21 21.36 0.42
CA LYS A 441 7.09 22.46 0.84
C LYS A 441 6.77 23.68 0.00
N ARG A 442 6.28 24.75 0.64
CA ARG A 442 5.80 25.97 -0.03
C ARG A 442 4.75 25.66 -1.12
N ASN A 443 3.75 24.85 -0.78
CA ASN A 443 2.66 24.40 -1.67
C ASN A 443 3.12 23.66 -2.94
N LYS A 444 4.33 23.12 -2.95
CA LYS A 444 4.85 22.27 -4.04
C LYS A 444 5.24 20.91 -3.48
N ILE A 445 5.03 19.88 -4.31
CA ILE A 445 5.51 18.52 -4.03
C ILE A 445 7.04 18.55 -3.94
N ASP A 446 7.57 18.07 -2.82
CA ASP A 446 9.00 17.97 -2.58
C ASP A 446 9.35 16.57 -2.08
N ASN A 447 10.11 15.83 -2.88
CA ASN A 447 10.58 14.48 -2.57
C ASN A 447 12.02 14.45 -2.06
N SER A 448 12.53 15.59 -1.61
CA SER A 448 13.87 15.75 -1.01
C SER A 448 13.85 15.37 0.48
N PHE A 449 13.40 14.16 0.77
CA PHE A 449 13.37 13.56 2.10
C PHE A 449 13.92 12.13 2.04
N ILE A 450 14.02 11.45 3.18
CA ILE A 450 14.43 10.05 3.25
C ILE A 450 13.32 9.19 2.64
N SER A 451 13.44 8.71 1.41
CA SER A 451 12.35 7.97 0.76
C SER A 451 12.08 6.62 1.45
N ILE A 452 10.85 6.10 1.32
CA ILE A 452 10.48 4.76 1.82
C ILE A 452 11.41 3.68 1.28
N LEU A 453 11.86 3.80 0.02
CA LEU A 453 12.82 2.85 -0.55
C LEU A 453 14.19 2.91 0.13
N SER A 454 14.63 4.10 0.54
CA SER A 454 15.93 4.24 1.23
C SER A 454 15.80 3.69 2.66
N GLU A 455 14.71 4.02 3.36
CA GLU A 455 14.38 3.41 4.65
C GLU A 455 14.32 1.88 4.57
N TYR A 456 13.69 1.30 3.54
CA TYR A 456 13.70 -0.14 3.31
C TYR A 456 15.12 -0.72 3.21
N LYS A 457 16.03 -0.01 2.54
CA LYS A 457 17.40 -0.48 2.29
C LYS A 457 18.32 -0.39 3.51
N HIS A 458 18.18 0.65 4.33
CA HIS A 458 19.15 0.96 5.38
C HIS A 458 18.54 1.19 6.77
N GLY A 459 17.21 1.17 6.91
CA GLY A 459 16.52 1.30 8.19
C GLY A 459 16.61 2.67 8.87
N ILE A 460 17.07 3.71 8.16
CA ILE A 460 17.18 5.08 8.70
C ILE A 460 15.96 5.87 8.22
N ASN A 461 15.35 6.61 9.13
CA ASN A 461 14.19 7.48 8.91
C ASN A 461 14.22 8.69 9.86
N ASP A 462 13.17 9.49 9.83
CA ASP A 462 13.07 10.73 10.61
C ASP A 462 13.21 10.50 12.13
N TYR A 463 12.59 9.43 12.65
CA TYR A 463 12.62 9.06 14.07
C TYR A 463 14.02 8.66 14.52
N THR A 464 14.71 7.85 13.70
CA THR A 464 16.09 7.42 14.00
C THR A 464 17.11 8.58 14.02
N ILE A 465 16.79 9.71 13.35
CA ILE A 465 17.69 10.88 13.25
C ILE A 465 17.36 11.96 14.29
N LYS A 466 16.10 12.06 14.73
CA LYS A 466 15.55 13.18 15.52
C LYS A 466 16.47 13.64 16.65
N ASP A 467 17.01 12.70 17.43
CA ASP A 467 17.81 12.99 18.61
C ASP A 467 19.33 12.83 18.40
N LYS A 468 19.78 12.51 17.18
CA LYS A 468 21.19 12.28 16.88
C LYS A 468 21.94 13.60 16.65
N ARG A 469 23.23 13.65 17.01
CA ARG A 469 24.10 14.82 16.76
C ARG A 469 24.47 14.90 15.27
N LEU A 470 24.20 16.05 14.66
CA LEU A 470 24.49 16.31 13.24
C LEU A 470 25.84 17.01 13.04
N TYR A 471 26.62 16.56 12.06
CA TYR A 471 27.95 17.10 11.72
C TYR A 471 27.97 17.66 10.30
N LYS A 472 28.64 18.79 10.06
CA LYS A 472 28.89 19.25 8.69
C LYS A 472 29.72 18.20 7.95
N LEU A 473 29.38 17.96 6.68
CA LEU A 473 30.07 16.97 5.84
C LEU A 473 31.58 17.24 5.76
N GLU A 474 31.97 18.50 5.58
CA GLU A 474 33.36 18.95 5.58
C GLU A 474 34.10 18.58 6.87
N THR A 475 33.46 18.71 8.04
CA THR A 475 34.07 18.31 9.32
C THR A 475 34.36 16.80 9.36
N VAL A 476 33.47 15.99 8.80
CA VAL A 476 33.66 14.54 8.72
C VAL A 476 34.80 14.21 7.76
N PHE A 477 34.84 14.84 6.58
CA PHE A 477 35.93 14.65 5.61
C PHE A 477 37.28 15.11 6.15
N ASN A 478 37.36 16.23 6.87
CA ASN A 478 38.57 16.68 7.55
C ASN A 478 39.08 15.67 8.58
N ARG A 479 38.17 15.01 9.33
CA ARG A 479 38.55 13.96 10.28
C ARG A 479 39.06 12.71 9.58
N LEU A 480 38.38 12.26 8.53
CA LEU A 480 38.82 11.11 7.74
C LEU A 480 40.17 11.39 7.07
N HIS A 481 40.38 12.60 6.52
CA HIS A 481 41.66 12.99 5.95
C HIS A 481 42.79 12.92 6.98
N LYS A 482 42.58 13.42 8.19
CA LYS A 482 43.57 13.35 9.29
C LYS A 482 43.83 11.93 9.79
N LEU A 483 42.85 11.03 9.65
CA LEU A 483 42.96 9.65 10.09
C LEU A 483 43.76 8.78 9.11
N THR A 484 43.86 9.20 7.84
CA THR A 484 44.40 8.39 6.74
C THR A 484 45.62 9.04 6.10
N ASP A 485 46.61 8.23 5.74
CA ASP A 485 47.81 8.65 5.03
C ASP A 485 47.65 8.55 3.50
N ALA A 486 48.77 8.63 2.76
CA ALA A 486 48.78 8.49 1.31
C ALA A 486 48.69 7.03 0.83
N GLU A 487 49.03 6.06 1.69
CA GLU A 487 49.05 4.62 1.39
C GLU A 487 47.73 3.92 1.77
N THR A 488 46.88 4.61 2.53
CA THR A 488 45.60 4.09 3.00
C THR A 488 44.71 3.70 1.82
N LYS A 489 44.26 2.44 1.81
CA LYS A 489 43.33 1.91 0.81
C LYS A 489 41.89 2.23 1.21
N PHE A 490 41.07 2.66 0.26
CA PHE A 490 39.66 2.99 0.50
C PHE A 490 38.73 1.98 -0.15
N THR A 491 37.78 1.47 0.62
CA THR A 491 36.64 0.72 0.09
C THR A 491 35.37 1.51 0.41
N THR A 492 34.64 1.95 -0.62
CA THR A 492 33.42 2.74 -0.43
C THR A 492 32.19 1.96 -0.85
N TYR A 493 31.21 1.90 0.03
CA TYR A 493 29.91 1.30 -0.19
C TYR A 493 28.85 2.41 -0.09
N VAL A 494 28.05 2.56 -1.13
CA VAL A 494 26.97 3.57 -1.19
C VAL A 494 25.62 2.87 -1.19
N SER A 495 24.66 3.36 -0.40
CA SER A 495 23.31 2.76 -0.35
C SER A 495 22.49 2.98 -1.64
N GLU A 496 22.92 3.93 -2.46
CA GLU A 496 22.33 4.26 -3.75
C GLU A 496 23.31 4.00 -4.91
N ASN A 497 23.96 5.03 -5.46
CA ASN A 497 24.94 4.89 -6.52
C ASN A 497 26.01 5.99 -6.45
N ASP A 498 27.16 5.77 -7.09
CA ASP A 498 28.30 6.70 -7.06
C ASP A 498 27.97 8.08 -7.66
N SER A 499 27.05 8.13 -8.64
CA SER A 499 26.59 9.41 -9.19
C SER A 499 25.85 10.24 -8.15
N CYS A 500 25.15 9.59 -7.21
CA CYS A 500 24.47 10.24 -6.10
C CYS A 500 25.49 10.81 -5.11
N LEU A 501 26.56 10.06 -4.81
CA LEU A 501 27.68 10.52 -3.99
C LEU A 501 28.33 11.78 -4.59
N ASN A 502 28.72 11.72 -5.86
CA ASN A 502 29.31 12.86 -6.57
C ASN A 502 28.40 14.09 -6.52
N LYS A 503 27.12 13.94 -6.86
CA LYS A 503 26.17 15.06 -6.84
C LYS A 503 26.05 15.67 -5.44
N CYS A 504 26.03 14.87 -4.38
CA CYS A 504 25.97 15.37 -3.01
C CYS A 504 27.23 16.15 -2.61
N ILE A 505 28.41 15.66 -3.02
CA ILE A 505 29.70 16.33 -2.79
C ILE A 505 29.75 17.68 -3.52
N SER A 506 29.34 17.71 -4.79
CA SER A 506 29.31 18.95 -5.58
C SER A 506 28.30 19.96 -5.05
N ASN A 507 27.11 19.49 -4.65
CA ASN A 507 26.11 20.35 -4.00
C ASN A 507 26.61 20.93 -2.65
N ALA A 508 27.52 20.23 -1.97
CA ALA A 508 28.18 20.70 -0.76
C ALA A 508 29.43 21.55 -1.03
N GLN A 509 29.80 21.77 -2.30
CA GLN A 509 31.00 22.51 -2.73
C GLN A 509 32.31 21.90 -2.20
N LEU A 510 32.39 20.57 -2.14
CA LEU A 510 33.54 19.84 -1.60
C LEU A 510 34.35 19.08 -2.68
N ASP A 511 34.14 19.38 -3.96
CA ASP A 511 34.81 18.69 -5.08
C ASP A 511 36.35 18.74 -4.98
N HIS A 512 36.89 19.83 -4.41
CA HIS A 512 38.32 20.05 -4.24
C HIS A 512 38.85 19.65 -2.86
N HIS A 513 38.02 19.05 -2.00
CA HIS A 513 38.44 18.67 -0.67
C HIS A 513 39.52 17.55 -0.72
N PRO A 514 40.64 17.64 0.02
CA PRO A 514 41.76 16.67 -0.06
C PRO A 514 41.39 15.22 0.23
N PHE A 515 40.31 14.99 0.97
CA PHE A 515 39.75 13.65 1.17
C PHE A 515 39.04 13.11 -0.08
N VAL A 516 38.30 13.96 -0.79
CA VAL A 516 37.49 13.56 -1.95
C VAL A 516 38.39 13.10 -3.09
N THR A 517 39.57 13.71 -3.24
CA THR A 517 40.56 13.28 -4.22
C THR A 517 41.13 11.89 -3.94
N LYS A 518 41.13 11.44 -2.67
CA LYS A 518 41.53 10.08 -2.26
C LYS A 518 40.42 9.04 -2.47
N LEU A 519 39.15 9.46 -2.48
CA LEU A 519 38.04 8.58 -2.81
C LEU A 519 38.13 8.26 -4.31
N SER A 520 38.33 6.99 -4.66
CA SER A 520 38.32 6.53 -6.06
C SER A 520 36.90 6.52 -6.64
N ILE A 521 36.22 7.67 -6.64
CA ILE A 521 34.86 7.78 -7.17
C ILE A 521 34.94 7.78 -8.70
N LYS A 522 34.29 6.81 -9.35
CA LYS A 522 34.21 6.77 -10.81
C LYS A 522 33.47 8.01 -11.30
N LYS A 523 34.20 8.99 -11.83
CA LYS A 523 33.61 10.09 -12.62
C LYS A 523 33.11 9.46 -13.93
N LYS A 524 31.80 9.59 -14.23
CA LYS A 524 31.32 9.25 -15.57
C LYS A 524 32.01 10.18 -16.56
N LYS A 525 32.53 9.59 -17.64
CA LYS A 525 32.83 10.31 -18.88
C LYS A 525 31.56 10.93 -19.45
#